data_AF-A0A7C8DL90-F1
#
_entry.id   AF-A0A7C8DL90-F1
#
_cell.length_a   1.000
_cell.length_b   1.000
_cell.length_c   1.000
_cell.angle_alpha   90.00
_cell.angle_beta   90.00
_cell.angle_gamma   90.00
#
_symmetry.space_group_name_H-M   'P 1'
#
loop_
_entity.id
_entity.type
_entity.pdbx_description
1 polymer ?
#
loop_
_entity_poly.entity_id
_entity_poly.type
_entity_poly.pdbx_seq_one_letter_code
_entity_poly.pdbx_strand_id
1 'polypeptide(L)'
;MKNQMNQKQNSLITKATPRTEARLRDHYSRGQRRIAWITLFCFFVSPATAFADTTETSIGNADTIDGTFTANTEENTTFDQSTRSAVIHWDQMDQQANNTLTFIQSQNESVLNQAQGVTASVFRGMVKCGGECIFANEAGVTFADGSYLDVGRLVAVAGTVDEDDFRADKLHAAGVTGEVTHFGEIHADSAVLIGARISNGGELYIANGSLTAVVGNEIWITEHDSNVIIHATIPDTIPGTTGGSGDGGEFNQEPAIDNFGTIDAGGGQVRMLAGDMLSFAIRNTGTIRAQEIALEADSGLVEVSGDSVLDASSLEEGGVGGSIKVLGDYVAIADNASLDASGHSGGGEVLVGGDRAGADGTPTSEGTYVGKNTTLRADATHSGDGGKVIVWSDKTTRSYGAISARGGVLSGNGGFVETSGLETLDVTNSPLVHARSGNAVDRGGEWLLDPFNIDIVMGCAVDCLGDELEEDEGSYDPALFFSGTVTSDNDETDSEIEVGLIKKVLRTGSNVTITTEGAGSDEGDDLGNIKFLADLLFDDDGALPSTEASLTLLAANNITIDAAIKNNATDFTLNLDFRANADQPEKDADDGAR
;
A
#
# COMPACT_ATOMS: atom_id res chain seq x y z
N MET A 1 28.89 2.54 -72.74
CA MET A 1 30.18 3.04 -72.20
C MET A 1 30.95 1.83 -71.66
N LYS A 2 32.28 1.65 -71.82
CA LYS A 2 33.41 2.40 -71.22
C LYS A 2 33.30 2.51 -69.68
N ASN A 3 34.29 2.10 -68.86
CA ASN A 3 35.49 1.31 -69.18
C ASN A 3 36.08 0.55 -67.97
N GLN A 4 37.01 -0.38 -68.26
CA GLN A 4 37.72 -1.29 -67.34
C GLN A 4 38.77 -0.61 -66.43
N MET A 5 39.11 -1.25 -65.29
CA MET A 5 40.47 -1.68 -64.86
C MET A 5 40.35 -2.54 -63.55
N ASN A 6 41.00 -3.69 -63.28
CA ASN A 6 42.34 -4.29 -63.54
C ASN A 6 43.50 -3.56 -62.83
N GLN A 7 44.50 -4.20 -62.18
CA GLN A 7 44.78 -5.62 -61.86
C GLN A 7 46.01 -5.73 -60.89
N LYS A 8 46.23 -6.90 -60.23
CA LYS A 8 47.57 -7.53 -59.94
C LYS A 8 48.54 -6.89 -58.90
N GLN A 9 49.58 -7.57 -58.33
CA GLN A 9 49.86 -9.00 -58.04
C GLN A 9 51.04 -9.21 -57.05
N ASN A 10 51.07 -10.37 -56.37
CA ASN A 10 52.21 -11.24 -56.00
C ASN A 10 53.57 -10.75 -55.37
N SER A 11 53.91 -11.39 -54.23
CA SER A 11 55.21 -12.05 -53.90
C SER A 11 56.47 -11.19 -53.66
N LEU A 12 57.41 -11.54 -52.76
CA LEU A 12 58.27 -12.75 -52.81
C LEU A 12 58.93 -13.13 -51.46
N ILE A 13 59.57 -14.31 -51.44
CA ILE A 13 60.35 -14.92 -50.33
C ILE A 13 61.86 -14.62 -50.51
N THR A 14 62.68 -14.55 -49.43
CA THR A 14 64.00 -15.25 -49.27
C THR A 14 64.73 -14.91 -47.95
N LYS A 15 65.57 -15.84 -47.48
CA LYS A 15 66.36 -15.86 -46.22
C LYS A 15 67.69 -15.11 -46.31
N ALA A 16 68.26 -14.67 -45.16
CA ALA A 16 69.69 -14.85 -44.82
C ALA A 16 70.02 -14.55 -43.33
N THR A 17 71.08 -15.18 -42.81
CA THR A 17 71.82 -14.90 -41.55
C THR A 17 73.33 -14.68 -41.94
N PRO A 18 74.40 -14.60 -41.09
CA PRO A 18 74.56 -14.82 -39.62
C PRO A 18 75.62 -13.94 -38.86
N ARG A 19 75.97 -14.37 -37.62
CA ARG A 19 77.23 -14.19 -36.82
C ARG A 19 77.51 -12.94 -35.96
N THR A 20 77.64 -13.19 -34.64
CA THR A 20 78.87 -13.13 -33.79
C THR A 20 78.58 -13.98 -32.51
N GLU A 21 79.43 -14.92 -32.06
CA GLU A 21 80.65 -14.82 -31.22
C GLU A 21 80.45 -14.29 -29.78
N ALA A 22 81.00 -14.88 -28.70
CA ALA A 22 81.71 -16.16 -28.50
C ALA A 22 81.93 -16.51 -26.99
N ARG A 23 82.40 -17.75 -26.70
CA ARG A 23 83.09 -18.20 -25.45
C ARG A 23 82.23 -18.32 -24.15
N LEU A 24 82.49 -19.21 -23.18
CA LEU A 24 83.58 -20.17 -22.86
C LEU A 24 83.05 -21.43 -22.10
N ARG A 25 83.81 -22.55 -22.18
CA ARG A 25 84.20 -23.57 -21.15
C ARG A 25 83.68 -23.47 -19.70
N ASP A 26 83.69 -24.48 -18.79
CA ASP A 26 83.98 -25.95 -18.70
C ASP A 26 83.70 -26.36 -17.21
N HIS A 27 83.64 -27.60 -16.68
CA HIS A 27 83.67 -29.02 -17.13
C HIS A 27 83.12 -29.93 -15.97
N TYR A 28 82.82 -31.22 -16.23
CA TYR A 28 82.66 -32.34 -15.24
C TYR A 28 81.46 -32.27 -14.24
N SER A 29 80.97 -33.36 -13.60
CA SER A 29 81.07 -34.81 -13.89
C SER A 29 79.99 -35.68 -13.18
N ARG A 30 79.69 -36.82 -13.81
CA ARG A 30 79.01 -38.07 -13.35
C ARG A 30 78.71 -38.27 -11.84
N GLY A 31 77.45 -38.63 -11.54
CA GLY A 31 77.01 -39.41 -10.37
C GLY A 31 76.08 -40.57 -10.79
N GLN A 32 75.91 -41.61 -9.96
CA GLN A 32 75.19 -42.85 -10.33
C GLN A 32 74.16 -43.33 -9.29
N ARG A 33 73.16 -44.08 -9.78
CA ARG A 33 72.42 -45.24 -9.17
C ARG A 33 71.12 -45.03 -8.36
N ARG A 34 70.16 -45.90 -8.74
CA ARG A 34 69.18 -46.68 -7.94
C ARG A 34 67.79 -46.09 -7.60
N ILE A 35 66.84 -46.42 -8.48
CA ILE A 35 65.63 -47.23 -8.22
C ILE A 35 65.07 -47.23 -6.78
N ALA A 36 63.83 -46.74 -6.65
CA ALA A 36 62.80 -47.33 -5.81
C ALA A 36 61.46 -47.24 -6.57
N TRP A 37 60.64 -48.29 -6.57
CA TRP A 37 59.26 -48.25 -7.07
C TRP A 37 58.32 -48.22 -5.87
N ILE A 38 57.37 -47.28 -5.86
CA ILE A 38 56.25 -47.23 -4.92
C ILE A 38 54.98 -47.08 -5.75
N THR A 39 54.20 -48.14 -5.86
CA THR A 39 52.85 -48.10 -6.46
C THR A 39 51.87 -47.57 -5.44
N LEU A 40 51.58 -46.27 -5.49
CA LEU A 40 50.51 -45.65 -4.72
C LEU A 40 49.15 -46.06 -5.32
N PHE A 41 48.36 -46.81 -4.55
CA PHE A 41 47.04 -47.26 -4.98
C PHE A 41 46.00 -46.19 -4.61
N CYS A 42 45.82 -45.21 -5.50
CA CYS A 42 44.82 -44.16 -5.30
C CYS A 42 43.40 -44.74 -5.40
N PHE A 43 42.73 -44.89 -4.26
CA PHE A 43 41.28 -45.03 -4.23
C PHE A 43 40.66 -43.72 -4.74
N PHE A 44 40.18 -43.73 -5.98
CA PHE A 44 39.16 -42.77 -6.41
C PHE A 44 37.86 -43.12 -5.71
N VAL A 45 37.65 -42.55 -4.52
CA VAL A 45 36.31 -42.36 -3.99
C VAL A 45 35.74 -41.17 -4.76
N SER A 46 35.09 -41.46 -5.89
CA SER A 46 34.16 -40.49 -6.46
C SER A 46 33.09 -40.21 -5.41
N PRO A 47 32.76 -38.93 -5.10
CA PRO A 47 31.53 -38.66 -4.39
C PRO A 47 30.39 -39.19 -5.26
N ALA A 48 29.63 -40.14 -4.73
CA ALA A 48 28.34 -40.47 -5.32
C ALA A 48 27.46 -39.26 -5.04
N THR A 49 27.13 -38.49 -6.07
CA THR A 49 25.95 -37.62 -6.04
C THR A 49 24.77 -38.54 -5.80
N ALA A 50 24.24 -38.55 -4.59
CA ALA A 50 22.95 -39.14 -4.32
C ALA A 50 21.94 -38.31 -5.11
N PHE A 51 21.47 -38.85 -6.23
CA PHE A 51 20.15 -38.48 -6.71
C PHE A 51 19.18 -38.91 -5.61
N ALA A 52 18.30 -38.02 -5.19
CA ALA A 52 17.17 -38.42 -4.39
C ALA A 52 16.24 -39.31 -5.23
N ASP A 53 15.41 -40.10 -4.55
CA ASP A 53 14.59 -41.14 -5.17
C ASP A 53 13.14 -40.63 -5.17
N THR A 54 12.64 -40.29 -6.36
CA THR A 54 11.35 -39.62 -6.56
C THR A 54 10.24 -40.42 -5.88
N THR A 55 9.64 -39.83 -4.85
CA THR A 55 8.66 -40.47 -3.99
C THR A 55 7.24 -40.13 -4.45
N GLU A 56 6.47 -41.14 -4.82
CA GLU A 56 5.04 -41.02 -5.13
C GLU A 56 4.24 -40.75 -3.82
N THR A 57 3.46 -39.66 -3.81
CA THR A 57 2.61 -39.23 -2.68
C THR A 57 1.17 -38.98 -3.16
N SER A 58 0.21 -38.69 -2.27
CA SER A 58 -1.15 -38.29 -2.71
C SER A 58 -1.24 -36.86 -3.27
N ILE A 59 -0.19 -36.06 -3.10
CA ILE A 59 -0.12 -34.66 -3.55
C ILE A 59 0.62 -34.53 -4.91
N GLY A 60 1.35 -35.57 -5.30
CA GLY A 60 2.24 -35.59 -6.48
C GLY A 60 3.51 -36.39 -6.24
N ASN A 61 4.41 -36.42 -7.22
CA ASN A 61 5.78 -36.92 -7.02
C ASN A 61 6.62 -35.83 -6.36
N ALA A 62 7.38 -36.21 -5.34
CA ALA A 62 8.30 -35.33 -4.61
C ALA A 62 9.74 -35.85 -4.64
N ASP A 63 10.71 -34.95 -4.73
CA ASP A 63 12.15 -35.24 -4.61
C ASP A 63 12.79 -34.36 -3.52
N THR A 64 13.58 -34.95 -2.62
CA THR A 64 14.20 -34.25 -1.48
C THR A 64 15.28 -35.09 -0.80
N ILE A 65 16.24 -34.42 -0.16
CA ILE A 65 17.24 -35.02 0.74
C ILE A 65 17.12 -34.55 2.20
N ASP A 66 16.19 -33.63 2.49
CA ASP A 66 16.13 -32.87 3.74
C ASP A 66 15.20 -33.47 4.82
N GLY A 67 14.48 -34.54 4.49
CA GLY A 67 13.61 -35.27 5.40
C GLY A 67 13.11 -36.57 4.78
N THR A 68 12.05 -37.15 5.34
CA THR A 68 11.44 -38.38 4.79
C THR A 68 9.93 -38.35 4.82
N PHE A 69 9.28 -38.89 3.78
CA PHE A 69 7.84 -39.13 3.80
C PHE A 69 7.53 -40.37 4.65
N THR A 70 6.88 -40.18 5.79
CA THR A 70 6.66 -41.22 6.82
C THR A 70 5.29 -41.87 6.74
N ALA A 71 4.31 -41.21 6.12
CA ALA A 71 3.02 -41.79 5.77
C ALA A 71 2.57 -41.26 4.41
N ASN A 72 2.50 -42.14 3.40
CA ASN A 72 1.93 -41.84 2.07
C ASN A 72 0.76 -42.79 1.83
N THR A 73 -0.44 -42.24 1.72
CA THR A 73 -1.71 -42.95 1.50
C THR A 73 -2.63 -42.06 0.66
N GLU A 74 -3.67 -42.63 0.05
CA GLU A 74 -4.68 -41.89 -0.75
C GLU A 74 -5.34 -40.71 -0.02
N GLU A 75 -5.25 -40.63 1.32
CA GLU A 75 -5.86 -39.58 2.14
C GLU A 75 -4.85 -38.78 3.00
N ASN A 76 -3.59 -39.21 3.10
CA ASN A 76 -2.59 -38.58 3.98
C ASN A 76 -1.18 -38.64 3.38
N THR A 77 -0.50 -37.50 3.37
CA THR A 77 0.95 -37.37 3.14
C THR A 77 1.59 -36.66 4.33
N THR A 78 2.55 -37.31 4.97
CA THR A 78 3.30 -36.76 6.12
C THR A 78 4.79 -36.72 5.81
N PHE A 79 5.37 -35.52 5.90
CA PHE A 79 6.81 -35.28 5.81
C PHE A 79 7.39 -35.11 7.22
N ASP A 80 8.42 -35.88 7.54
CA ASP A 80 9.20 -35.79 8.78
C ASP A 80 10.54 -35.12 8.46
N GLN A 81 10.69 -33.87 8.90
CA GLN A 81 11.79 -33.00 8.51
C GLN A 81 13.06 -33.29 9.32
N SER A 82 14.23 -33.25 8.67
CA SER A 82 15.52 -33.60 9.31
C SER A 82 16.59 -32.50 9.27
N THR A 83 16.34 -31.40 8.56
CA THR A 83 17.21 -30.22 8.47
C THR A 83 16.42 -28.95 8.85
N ARG A 84 17.12 -27.86 9.22
CA ARG A 84 16.43 -26.63 9.65
C ARG A 84 15.65 -25.95 8.52
N SER A 85 16.14 -26.07 7.29
CA SER A 85 15.56 -25.47 6.09
C SER A 85 15.55 -26.53 5.00
N ALA A 86 14.39 -27.15 4.79
CA ALA A 86 14.21 -28.27 3.87
C ALA A 86 13.73 -27.80 2.50
N VAL A 87 14.24 -28.38 1.42
CA VAL A 87 13.67 -28.19 0.08
C VAL A 87 13.04 -29.48 -0.41
N ILE A 88 11.83 -29.37 -0.97
CA ILE A 88 11.10 -30.44 -1.64
C ILE A 88 10.73 -29.94 -3.04
N HIS A 89 11.27 -30.58 -4.07
CA HIS A 89 10.88 -30.36 -5.45
C HIS A 89 9.67 -31.24 -5.78
N TRP A 90 8.68 -30.68 -6.47
CA TRP A 90 7.45 -31.39 -6.85
C TRP A 90 7.30 -31.39 -8.38
N ASP A 91 7.00 -32.55 -8.98
CA ASP A 91 6.62 -32.62 -10.41
C ASP A 91 5.34 -31.79 -10.66
N GLN A 92 4.39 -31.93 -9.73
CA GLN A 92 3.18 -31.13 -9.55
C GLN A 92 2.78 -31.24 -8.07
N MET A 93 2.04 -30.26 -7.54
CA MET A 93 1.58 -30.19 -6.15
C MET A 93 0.07 -29.91 -6.10
N ASP A 94 -0.74 -30.96 -6.16
CA ASP A 94 -2.21 -30.91 -6.20
C ASP A 94 -2.82 -31.76 -5.07
N GLN A 95 -3.51 -31.13 -4.12
CA GLN A 95 -4.11 -31.81 -2.98
C GLN A 95 -5.61 -32.01 -3.18
N GLN A 96 -6.10 -33.26 -3.07
CA GLN A 96 -7.54 -33.54 -3.15
C GLN A 96 -8.26 -33.21 -1.84
N ALA A 97 -9.58 -33.02 -1.90
CA ALA A 97 -10.36 -32.48 -0.77
C ALA A 97 -10.39 -33.37 0.49
N ASN A 98 -10.16 -34.68 0.35
CA ASN A 98 -10.01 -35.62 1.47
C ASN A 98 -8.54 -35.88 1.84
N ASN A 99 -7.58 -35.06 1.39
CA ASN A 99 -6.17 -35.25 1.68
C ASN A 99 -5.70 -34.34 2.82
N THR A 100 -4.92 -34.91 3.74
CA THR A 100 -4.14 -34.15 4.73
C THR A 100 -2.66 -34.17 4.36
N LEU A 101 -2.07 -32.98 4.20
CA LEU A 101 -0.62 -32.78 4.10
C LEU A 101 -0.11 -32.29 5.46
N THR A 102 0.88 -32.97 6.04
CA THR A 102 1.43 -32.62 7.37
C THR A 102 2.94 -32.56 7.34
N PHE A 103 3.51 -31.42 7.72
CA PHE A 103 4.92 -31.23 7.95
C PHE A 103 5.20 -31.34 9.46
N ILE A 104 5.87 -32.41 9.87
CA ILE A 104 6.40 -32.55 11.23
C ILE A 104 7.68 -31.74 11.29
N GLN A 105 7.61 -30.59 11.96
CA GLN A 105 8.69 -29.62 12.12
C GLN A 105 8.50 -28.82 13.42
N SER A 106 9.55 -28.14 13.84
CA SER A 106 9.58 -27.20 14.96
C SER A 106 9.24 -25.78 14.49
N GLN A 107 8.81 -24.89 15.40
CA GLN A 107 8.41 -23.50 15.08
C GLN A 107 9.49 -22.65 14.40
N ASN A 108 10.76 -23.05 14.49
CA ASN A 108 11.92 -22.34 13.95
C ASN A 108 12.68 -23.17 12.88
N GLU A 109 11.94 -24.06 12.22
CA GLU A 109 12.32 -24.79 11.01
C GLU A 109 11.44 -24.29 9.85
N SER A 110 11.89 -24.51 8.61
CA SER A 110 11.20 -24.05 7.40
C SER A 110 11.25 -25.11 6.29
N VAL A 111 10.22 -25.16 5.44
CA VAL A 111 10.17 -26.02 4.25
C VAL A 111 9.75 -25.26 3.00
N LEU A 112 10.56 -25.36 1.95
CA LEU A 112 10.27 -24.85 0.61
C LEU A 112 9.73 -25.98 -0.27
N ASN A 113 8.46 -25.88 -0.64
CA ASN A 113 7.80 -26.76 -1.59
C ASN A 113 7.77 -26.08 -2.96
N GLN A 114 8.69 -26.46 -3.85
CA GLN A 114 8.86 -25.82 -5.17
C GLN A 114 8.36 -26.75 -6.29
N ALA A 115 7.23 -26.42 -6.89
CA ALA A 115 6.67 -27.18 -8.01
C ALA A 115 7.30 -26.77 -9.35
N GLN A 116 7.55 -27.75 -10.21
CA GLN A 116 8.11 -27.58 -11.57
C GLN A 116 7.05 -27.77 -12.68
N GLY A 117 5.78 -27.89 -12.29
CA GLY A 117 4.66 -28.14 -13.18
C GLY A 117 4.22 -26.89 -13.98
N VAL A 118 3.61 -27.11 -15.14
CA VAL A 118 3.10 -26.04 -16.03
C VAL A 118 1.65 -25.62 -15.71
N THR A 119 1.18 -25.92 -14.51
CA THR A 119 -0.17 -25.66 -14.01
C THR A 119 -0.10 -25.26 -12.54
N ALA A 120 -0.98 -24.35 -12.12
CA ALA A 120 -1.07 -23.90 -10.74
C ALA A 120 -1.19 -25.07 -9.75
N SER A 121 -0.61 -24.90 -8.56
CA SER A 121 -0.73 -25.86 -7.44
C SER A 121 -2.08 -25.67 -6.76
N VAL A 122 -2.95 -26.67 -6.78
CA VAL A 122 -4.31 -26.54 -6.22
C VAL A 122 -4.46 -27.31 -4.91
N PHE A 123 -4.61 -26.58 -3.81
CA PHE A 123 -4.92 -27.11 -2.49
C PHE A 123 -6.43 -27.15 -2.27
N ARG A 124 -6.97 -28.32 -1.90
CA ARG A 124 -8.41 -28.52 -1.62
C ARG A 124 -8.69 -29.17 -0.26
N GLY A 125 -7.66 -29.66 0.41
CA GLY A 125 -7.76 -30.44 1.64
C GLY A 125 -7.18 -29.70 2.83
N MET A 126 -6.56 -30.43 3.75
CA MET A 126 -6.00 -29.89 4.98
C MET A 126 -4.47 -29.80 4.91
N VAL A 127 -3.88 -28.65 5.24
CA VAL A 127 -2.42 -28.50 5.41
C VAL A 127 -2.10 -28.19 6.86
N LYS A 128 -1.09 -28.86 7.41
CA LYS A 128 -0.56 -28.62 8.77
C LYS A 128 0.95 -28.40 8.76
N CYS A 129 1.39 -27.30 9.37
CA CYS A 129 2.79 -26.88 9.34
C CYS A 129 3.24 -26.33 10.70
N GLY A 130 4.12 -27.04 11.43
CA GLY A 130 4.54 -26.64 12.78
C GLY A 130 5.44 -25.39 12.87
N GLY A 131 5.85 -24.82 11.74
CA GLY A 131 6.75 -23.69 11.58
C GLY A 131 6.49 -23.00 10.24
N GLU A 132 7.51 -22.75 9.42
CA GLU A 132 7.33 -22.10 8.12
C GLU A 132 7.09 -23.10 6.98
N CYS A 133 6.07 -22.82 6.16
CA CYS A 133 5.82 -23.52 4.90
C CYS A 133 5.72 -22.52 3.73
N ILE A 134 6.71 -22.61 2.83
CA ILE A 134 6.71 -21.92 1.54
C ILE A 134 6.13 -22.87 0.48
N PHE A 135 5.21 -22.35 -0.34
CA PHE A 135 4.64 -23.03 -1.51
C PHE A 135 4.89 -22.17 -2.74
N ALA A 136 5.77 -22.64 -3.64
CA ALA A 136 6.22 -21.92 -4.83
C ALA A 136 5.82 -22.67 -6.11
N ASN A 137 5.19 -21.96 -7.05
CA ASN A 137 4.88 -22.44 -8.40
C ASN A 137 4.67 -21.25 -9.36
N GLU A 138 5.49 -21.12 -10.40
CA GLU A 138 5.39 -20.07 -11.43
C GLU A 138 4.01 -20.01 -12.10
N ALA A 139 3.32 -21.14 -12.25
CA ALA A 139 1.99 -21.20 -12.85
C ALA A 139 0.83 -20.82 -11.89
N GLY A 140 1.12 -20.49 -10.62
CA GLY A 140 0.14 -20.05 -9.63
C GLY A 140 -0.04 -20.99 -8.42
N VAL A 141 -0.65 -20.46 -7.36
CA VAL A 141 -0.95 -21.18 -6.11
C VAL A 141 -2.40 -20.90 -5.70
N THR A 142 -3.24 -21.93 -5.67
CA THR A 142 -4.66 -21.80 -5.35
C THR A 142 -5.03 -22.61 -4.11
N PHE A 143 -5.45 -21.93 -3.05
CA PHE A 143 -6.12 -22.50 -1.88
C PHE A 143 -7.63 -22.42 -2.11
N ALA A 144 -8.27 -23.52 -2.50
CA ALA A 144 -9.65 -23.53 -2.97
C ALA A 144 -10.69 -23.51 -1.84
N ASP A 145 -11.95 -23.25 -2.20
CA ASP A 145 -13.12 -23.48 -1.34
C ASP A 145 -13.08 -24.88 -0.69
N GLY A 146 -13.32 -24.92 0.63
CA GLY A 146 -13.22 -26.11 1.47
C GLY A 146 -11.81 -26.53 1.88
N SER A 147 -10.74 -25.84 1.43
CA SER A 147 -9.39 -26.07 1.97
C SER A 147 -9.19 -25.40 3.32
N TYR A 148 -8.36 -26.02 4.17
CA TYR A 148 -8.06 -25.54 5.53
C TYR A 148 -6.56 -25.62 5.81
N LEU A 149 -5.96 -24.53 6.28
CA LEU A 149 -4.54 -24.45 6.61
C LEU A 149 -4.34 -24.03 8.08
N ASP A 150 -3.42 -24.72 8.76
CA ASP A 150 -3.02 -24.51 10.16
C ASP A 150 -1.50 -24.55 10.21
N VAL A 151 -0.89 -23.37 10.17
CA VAL A 151 0.54 -23.18 9.88
C VAL A 151 1.18 -22.15 10.82
N GLY A 152 2.50 -22.22 11.06
CA GLY A 152 3.21 -21.14 11.76
C GLY A 152 3.38 -19.91 10.85
N ARG A 153 4.16 -20.04 9.78
CA ARG A 153 4.31 -19.02 8.75
C ARG A 153 3.93 -19.56 7.38
N LEU A 154 3.00 -18.89 6.69
CA LEU A 154 2.69 -19.15 5.30
C LEU A 154 3.53 -18.27 4.38
N VAL A 155 4.09 -18.83 3.32
CA VAL A 155 4.58 -18.06 2.17
C VAL A 155 4.06 -18.68 0.89
N ALA A 156 3.15 -18.01 0.19
CA ALA A 156 2.63 -18.46 -1.11
C ALA A 156 3.26 -17.63 -2.23
N VAL A 157 3.91 -18.27 -3.20
CA VAL A 157 4.67 -17.62 -4.27
C VAL A 157 4.22 -18.16 -5.63
N ALA A 158 3.54 -17.33 -6.43
CA ALA A 158 3.19 -17.64 -7.81
C ALA A 158 4.38 -17.39 -8.78
N GLY A 159 5.52 -17.97 -8.43
CA GLY A 159 6.86 -17.77 -8.99
C GLY A 159 7.81 -18.87 -8.50
N THR A 160 9.11 -18.62 -8.62
CA THR A 160 10.17 -19.47 -8.06
C THR A 160 10.88 -18.79 -6.89
N VAL A 161 11.42 -19.58 -5.97
CA VAL A 161 12.28 -19.11 -4.86
C VAL A 161 13.70 -19.62 -5.08
N ASP A 162 14.69 -18.75 -4.85
CA ASP A 162 16.11 -19.16 -4.87
C ASP A 162 16.45 -19.97 -3.61
N GLU A 163 16.96 -21.20 -3.80
CA GLU A 163 17.22 -22.12 -2.69
C GLU A 163 18.45 -21.75 -1.85
N ASP A 164 19.44 -21.05 -2.41
CA ASP A 164 20.65 -20.65 -1.68
C ASP A 164 20.36 -19.41 -0.82
N ASP A 165 19.49 -18.50 -1.27
CA ASP A 165 18.95 -17.42 -0.45
C ASP A 165 17.97 -17.95 0.62
N PHE A 166 17.09 -18.90 0.28
CA PHE A 166 16.21 -19.58 1.27
C PHE A 166 17.01 -20.27 2.39
N ARG A 167 18.04 -21.05 2.04
CA ARG A 167 18.95 -21.69 3.01
C ARG A 167 19.84 -20.68 3.77
N ALA A 168 19.79 -19.40 3.40
CA ALA A 168 20.45 -18.28 4.08
C ALA A 168 19.46 -17.38 4.86
N ASP A 169 18.25 -17.87 5.15
CA ASP A 169 17.20 -17.15 5.90
C ASP A 169 16.70 -15.87 5.21
N LYS A 170 16.55 -15.91 3.87
CA LYS A 170 15.94 -14.84 3.07
C LYS A 170 14.84 -15.37 2.17
N LEU A 171 13.94 -14.48 1.76
CA LEU A 171 12.96 -14.75 0.70
C LEU A 171 13.28 -13.90 -0.53
N HIS A 172 13.84 -14.54 -1.55
CA HIS A 172 14.06 -14.01 -2.89
C HIS A 172 13.11 -14.76 -3.83
N ALA A 173 12.09 -14.06 -4.32
CA ALA A 173 11.09 -14.59 -5.25
C ALA A 173 11.31 -13.97 -6.64
N ALA A 174 11.38 -14.81 -7.67
CA ALA A 174 11.68 -14.41 -9.04
C ALA A 174 10.88 -15.24 -10.06
N GLY A 175 10.67 -14.70 -11.26
CA GLY A 175 9.79 -15.33 -12.26
C GLY A 175 8.32 -15.33 -11.80
N VAL A 176 7.92 -14.32 -11.04
CA VAL A 176 6.56 -14.19 -10.52
C VAL A 176 5.63 -13.83 -11.68
N THR A 177 4.81 -14.77 -12.13
CA THR A 177 3.95 -14.60 -13.32
C THR A 177 2.53 -15.18 -13.17
N GLY A 178 2.30 -16.05 -12.18
CA GLY A 178 0.99 -16.61 -11.88
C GLY A 178 0.20 -15.80 -10.84
N GLU A 179 -0.97 -16.33 -10.47
CA GLU A 179 -1.83 -15.78 -9.43
C GLU A 179 -1.71 -16.57 -8.10
N VAL A 180 -1.80 -15.87 -6.96
CA VAL A 180 -2.09 -16.47 -5.65
C VAL A 180 -3.57 -16.26 -5.34
N THR A 181 -4.33 -17.35 -5.27
CA THR A 181 -5.78 -17.31 -5.06
C THR A 181 -6.15 -18.01 -3.76
N HIS A 182 -6.97 -17.37 -2.91
CA HIS A 182 -7.46 -17.93 -1.67
C HIS A 182 -8.99 -17.84 -1.55
N PHE A 183 -9.63 -19.00 -1.33
CA PHE A 183 -11.06 -19.19 -1.13
C PHE A 183 -11.39 -20.12 0.06
N GLY A 184 -10.37 -20.53 0.83
CA GLY A 184 -10.51 -21.45 1.95
C GLY A 184 -10.48 -20.75 3.31
N GLU A 185 -9.99 -21.47 4.31
CA GLU A 185 -9.73 -20.98 5.67
C GLU A 185 -8.24 -21.16 5.99
N ILE A 186 -7.52 -20.07 6.28
CA ILE A 186 -6.09 -20.08 6.65
C ILE A 186 -5.95 -19.53 8.07
N HIS A 187 -5.36 -20.33 8.97
CA HIS A 187 -4.86 -19.89 10.27
C HIS A 187 -3.33 -19.88 10.26
N ALA A 188 -2.73 -18.73 10.56
CA ALA A 188 -1.28 -18.55 10.63
C ALA A 188 -0.83 -17.63 11.77
N ASP A 189 0.42 -17.75 12.24
CA ASP A 189 1.06 -16.70 13.04
C ASP A 189 1.50 -15.52 12.14
N SER A 190 1.90 -15.79 10.90
CA SER A 190 2.20 -14.78 9.86
C SER A 190 2.03 -15.34 8.44
N ALA A 191 1.80 -14.47 7.45
CA ALA A 191 1.60 -14.85 6.06
C ALA A 191 2.25 -13.86 5.06
N VAL A 192 2.82 -14.39 3.99
CA VAL A 192 3.31 -13.62 2.84
C VAL A 192 2.70 -14.20 1.56
N LEU A 193 2.09 -13.36 0.73
CA LEU A 193 1.50 -13.72 -0.55
C LEU A 193 2.22 -12.95 -1.66
N ILE A 194 2.76 -13.64 -2.65
CA ILE A 194 3.53 -13.05 -3.76
C ILE A 194 3.00 -13.58 -5.09
N GLY A 195 2.55 -12.69 -5.98
CA GLY A 195 2.06 -13.07 -7.31
C GLY A 195 2.09 -11.95 -8.33
N ALA A 196 1.84 -12.26 -9.60
CA ALA A 196 1.49 -11.25 -10.60
C ALA A 196 0.03 -10.78 -10.43
N ARG A 197 -0.77 -11.59 -9.73
CA ARG A 197 -2.07 -11.25 -9.14
C ARG A 197 -2.23 -11.95 -7.79
N ILE A 198 -3.00 -11.37 -6.88
CA ILE A 198 -3.40 -11.92 -5.59
C ILE A 198 -4.91 -11.70 -5.42
N SER A 199 -5.63 -12.75 -5.04
CA SER A 199 -7.10 -12.73 -4.92
C SER A 199 -7.53 -13.44 -3.65
N ASN A 200 -8.18 -12.72 -2.74
CA ASN A 200 -8.73 -13.27 -1.50
C ASN A 200 -10.26 -13.14 -1.46
N GLY A 201 -10.92 -14.30 -1.55
CA GLY A 201 -12.34 -14.49 -1.27
C GLY A 201 -12.61 -15.45 -0.09
N GLY A 202 -11.57 -15.86 0.64
CA GLY A 202 -11.67 -16.75 1.80
C GLY A 202 -11.48 -16.02 3.14
N GLU A 203 -11.18 -16.79 4.20
CA GLU A 203 -10.96 -16.30 5.56
C GLU A 203 -9.48 -16.45 5.97
N LEU A 204 -8.76 -15.34 6.10
CA LEU A 204 -7.37 -15.27 6.55
C LEU A 204 -7.30 -14.82 8.01
N TYR A 205 -6.97 -15.74 8.92
CA TYR A 205 -6.77 -15.49 10.34
C TYR A 205 -5.28 -15.47 10.68
N ILE A 206 -4.76 -14.30 11.06
CA ILE A 206 -3.36 -14.08 11.44
C ILE A 206 -3.30 -13.77 12.94
N ALA A 207 -2.50 -14.51 13.72
CA ALA A 207 -2.62 -14.58 15.17
C ALA A 207 -2.04 -13.37 15.97
N ASN A 208 -2.41 -12.14 15.59
CA ASN A 208 -1.79 -10.87 16.00
C ASN A 208 -0.37 -10.64 15.42
N GLY A 209 -0.07 -11.30 14.29
CA GLY A 209 1.16 -11.14 13.53
C GLY A 209 0.96 -10.34 12.24
N SER A 210 1.67 -10.74 11.18
CA SER A 210 1.81 -9.97 9.93
C SER A 210 1.21 -10.70 8.72
N LEU A 211 0.39 -10.00 7.92
CA LEU A 211 0.12 -10.36 6.51
C LEU A 211 0.77 -9.33 5.59
N THR A 212 1.54 -9.82 4.61
CA THR A 212 2.06 -9.00 3.51
C THR A 212 1.66 -9.62 2.17
N ALA A 213 0.80 -8.96 1.41
CA ALA A 213 0.52 -9.28 0.01
C ALA A 213 1.35 -8.35 -0.90
N VAL A 214 2.10 -8.90 -1.86
CA VAL A 214 2.99 -8.14 -2.74
C VAL A 214 2.83 -8.56 -4.20
N VAL A 215 2.59 -7.59 -5.09
CA VAL A 215 2.58 -7.79 -6.55
C VAL A 215 3.84 -7.19 -7.18
N GLY A 216 4.59 -8.02 -7.92
CA GLY A 216 5.80 -7.62 -8.64
C GLY A 216 6.60 -8.82 -9.16
N ASN A 217 7.40 -8.61 -10.21
CA ASN A 217 8.10 -9.68 -10.93
C ASN A 217 9.30 -10.30 -10.17
N GLU A 218 9.97 -9.50 -9.34
CA GLU A 218 11.15 -9.86 -8.54
C GLU A 218 11.05 -9.15 -7.18
N ILE A 219 11.06 -9.93 -6.09
CA ILE A 219 10.77 -9.46 -4.73
C ILE A 219 11.82 -9.98 -3.75
N TRP A 220 12.39 -9.07 -2.96
CA TRP A 220 13.43 -9.34 -1.97
C TRP A 220 12.96 -8.96 -0.57
N ILE A 221 12.70 -9.97 0.25
CA ILE A 221 12.34 -9.81 1.67
C ILE A 221 13.54 -10.29 2.50
N THR A 222 14.22 -9.32 3.13
CA THR A 222 15.52 -9.53 3.79
C THR A 222 15.42 -9.84 5.29
N GLU A 223 14.29 -9.52 5.93
CA GLU A 223 14.01 -9.83 7.34
C GLU A 223 12.54 -10.27 7.49
N HIS A 224 12.22 -11.09 8.49
CA HIS A 224 10.90 -11.72 8.61
C HIS A 224 9.74 -10.75 8.89
N ASP A 225 10.01 -9.62 9.56
CA ASP A 225 9.01 -8.64 10.02
C ASP A 225 9.46 -7.17 9.81
N SER A 226 10.32 -6.87 8.83
CA SER A 226 10.78 -5.49 8.57
C SER A 226 11.20 -5.25 7.13
N ASN A 227 10.82 -4.07 6.62
CA ASN A 227 11.19 -3.48 5.32
C ASN A 227 11.26 -4.47 4.14
N VAL A 228 10.10 -4.74 3.53
CA VAL A 228 10.01 -5.34 2.19
C VAL A 228 10.74 -4.42 1.20
N ILE A 229 11.80 -4.90 0.56
CA ILE A 229 12.48 -4.15 -0.51
C ILE A 229 11.92 -4.65 -1.84
N ILE A 230 10.85 -3.98 -2.30
CA ILE A 230 10.27 -4.24 -3.60
C ILE A 230 11.25 -3.76 -4.68
N HIS A 231 11.70 -4.68 -5.53
CA HIS A 231 12.53 -4.39 -6.70
C HIS A 231 11.75 -4.70 -7.98
N ALA A 232 10.48 -4.28 -8.00
CA ALA A 232 9.55 -4.59 -9.07
C ALA A 232 9.96 -3.91 -10.38
N THR A 233 10.48 -4.70 -11.32
CA THR A 233 10.61 -4.32 -12.73
C THR A 233 9.43 -4.94 -13.48
N ILE A 234 8.37 -4.17 -13.68
CA ILE A 234 7.00 -4.67 -14.02
C ILE A 234 6.81 -4.81 -15.54
N PRO A 235 5.91 -5.69 -16.03
CA PRO A 235 5.57 -5.76 -17.45
C PRO A 235 4.51 -4.72 -17.82
N ASP A 236 4.62 -4.08 -18.98
CA ASP A 236 3.69 -3.05 -19.50
C ASP A 236 2.19 -3.48 -19.61
N THR A 237 1.85 -4.74 -19.31
CA THR A 237 0.48 -5.29 -19.28
C THR A 237 0.40 -6.50 -18.34
N ILE A 238 -0.72 -6.67 -17.62
CA ILE A 238 -1.04 -7.91 -16.89
C ILE A 238 -1.13 -9.09 -17.90
N PRO A 239 -0.41 -10.22 -17.72
CA PRO A 239 -0.40 -11.34 -18.66
C PRO A 239 -1.76 -12.04 -18.81
N GLY A 240 -2.58 -11.56 -19.76
CA GLY A 240 -3.88 -12.15 -20.09
C GLY A 240 -4.94 -11.12 -20.43
N THR A 241 -4.80 -9.87 -19.98
CA THR A 241 -5.74 -8.81 -20.30
C THR A 241 -5.49 -8.26 -21.70
N THR A 242 -6.46 -8.46 -22.61
CA THR A 242 -6.40 -7.84 -23.93
C THR A 242 -6.83 -6.38 -23.81
N GLY A 243 -5.85 -5.47 -23.78
CA GLY A 243 -6.06 -4.02 -23.65
C GLY A 243 -7.20 -3.47 -24.50
N GLY A 244 -8.28 -3.07 -23.82
CA GLY A 244 -9.52 -2.60 -24.43
C GLY A 244 -9.47 -1.12 -24.78
N SER A 245 -8.67 -0.73 -25.79
CA SER A 245 -8.65 0.64 -26.31
C SER A 245 -9.97 0.99 -27.04
N GLY A 246 -11.03 1.29 -26.28
CA GLY A 246 -12.37 1.49 -26.82
C GLY A 246 -13.37 2.11 -25.84
N ASP A 247 -13.35 3.43 -25.73
CA ASP A 247 -14.52 4.27 -25.33
C ASP A 247 -15.13 4.00 -23.94
N GLY A 248 -14.33 3.55 -22.97
CA GLY A 248 -14.76 3.49 -21.57
C GLY A 248 -13.67 3.04 -20.59
N GLY A 249 -13.41 3.86 -19.56
CA GLY A 249 -12.67 3.55 -18.33
C GLY A 249 -11.22 3.09 -18.47
N GLU A 250 -10.28 3.98 -18.12
CA GLU A 250 -8.85 3.65 -17.96
C GLU A 250 -8.62 2.56 -16.87
N PHE A 251 -9.53 2.47 -15.90
CA PHE A 251 -9.53 1.50 -14.80
C PHE A 251 -10.32 0.20 -15.07
N ASN A 252 -10.77 -0.07 -16.31
CA ASN A 252 -11.54 -1.29 -16.66
C ASN A 252 -10.68 -2.57 -16.76
N GLN A 253 -9.78 -2.80 -15.80
CA GLN A 253 -8.95 -4.01 -15.68
C GLN A 253 -9.28 -4.76 -14.38
N GLU A 254 -8.89 -6.04 -14.30
CA GLU A 254 -8.91 -6.74 -13.02
C GLU A 254 -7.80 -6.17 -12.11
N PRO A 255 -8.09 -5.83 -10.85
CA PRO A 255 -7.06 -5.36 -9.91
C PRO A 255 -6.06 -6.49 -9.62
N ALA A 256 -4.80 -6.13 -9.39
CA ALA A 256 -3.77 -7.12 -9.09
C ALA A 256 -3.77 -7.59 -7.64
N ILE A 257 -4.29 -6.79 -6.68
CA ILE A 257 -4.66 -7.29 -5.36
C ILE A 257 -6.17 -7.08 -5.17
N ASP A 258 -6.90 -8.16 -4.95
CA ASP A 258 -8.37 -8.17 -4.93
C ASP A 258 -8.88 -8.85 -3.64
N ASN A 259 -9.25 -8.07 -2.63
CA ASN A 259 -9.81 -8.59 -1.38
C ASN A 259 -11.32 -8.37 -1.31
N PHE A 260 -12.07 -9.48 -1.42
CA PHE A 260 -13.52 -9.56 -1.24
C PHE A 260 -13.92 -10.60 -0.18
N GLY A 261 -12.94 -11.22 0.48
CA GLY A 261 -13.10 -12.10 1.63
C GLY A 261 -12.86 -11.38 2.97
N THR A 262 -12.36 -12.12 3.95
CA THR A 262 -12.01 -11.61 5.28
C THR A 262 -10.51 -11.78 5.54
N ILE A 263 -9.90 -10.76 6.13
CA ILE A 263 -8.56 -10.80 6.72
C ILE A 263 -8.69 -10.27 8.15
N ASP A 264 -8.37 -11.10 9.14
CA ASP A 264 -8.34 -10.70 10.55
C ASP A 264 -6.95 -11.01 11.13
N ALA A 265 -6.17 -9.96 11.32
CA ALA A 265 -4.88 -9.98 11.99
C ALA A 265 -4.95 -9.49 13.44
N GLY A 266 -6.14 -9.29 14.02
CA GLY A 266 -6.31 -8.85 15.40
C GLY A 266 -5.54 -7.56 15.73
N GLY A 267 -4.64 -7.63 16.72
CA GLY A 267 -3.72 -6.54 17.08
C GLY A 267 -2.43 -6.47 16.25
N GLY A 268 -2.38 -7.16 15.11
CA GLY A 268 -1.24 -7.23 14.19
C GLY A 268 -1.29 -6.24 13.03
N GLN A 269 -0.63 -6.57 11.91
CA GLN A 269 -0.55 -5.74 10.70
C GLN A 269 -1.01 -6.46 9.42
N VAL A 270 -1.61 -5.70 8.51
CA VAL A 270 -1.97 -6.13 7.14
C VAL A 270 -1.44 -5.10 6.15
N ARG A 271 -0.57 -5.52 5.24
CA ARG A 271 -0.03 -4.69 4.15
C ARG A 271 -0.33 -5.31 2.79
N MET A 272 -0.88 -4.52 1.87
CA MET A 272 -1.06 -4.87 0.46
C MET A 272 -0.25 -3.89 -0.37
N LEU A 273 0.73 -4.41 -1.11
CA LEU A 273 1.74 -3.64 -1.82
C LEU A 273 1.67 -3.96 -3.32
N ALA A 274 1.24 -3.00 -4.13
CA ALA A 274 1.28 -3.09 -5.59
C ALA A 274 2.35 -2.14 -6.13
N GLY A 275 3.23 -2.62 -7.02
CA GLY A 275 4.17 -1.73 -7.70
C GLY A 275 3.51 -0.90 -8.82
N ASP A 276 4.32 -0.24 -9.63
CA ASP A 276 3.90 0.59 -10.78
C ASP A 276 2.89 -0.13 -11.70
N MET A 277 1.61 0.26 -11.62
CA MET A 277 0.47 -0.35 -12.29
C MET A 277 -0.36 0.68 -13.07
N LEU A 278 -0.34 0.55 -14.39
CA LEU A 278 -0.99 1.45 -15.37
C LEU A 278 -2.53 1.61 -15.29
N SER A 279 -3.20 1.05 -14.28
CA SER A 279 -4.66 1.16 -14.12
C SER A 279 -5.10 0.80 -12.70
N PHE A 280 -5.62 -0.41 -12.46
CA PHE A 280 -6.23 -0.79 -11.19
C PHE A 280 -5.25 -1.61 -10.34
N ALA A 281 -4.73 -1.04 -9.26
CA ALA A 281 -3.72 -1.67 -8.42
C ALA A 281 -4.32 -2.59 -7.35
N ILE A 282 -5.12 -2.02 -6.44
CA ILE A 282 -5.65 -2.71 -5.25
C ILE A 282 -7.15 -2.43 -5.12
N ARG A 283 -7.97 -3.47 -4.92
CA ARG A 283 -9.38 -3.36 -4.55
C ARG A 283 -9.66 -4.05 -3.22
N ASN A 284 -10.35 -3.36 -2.33
CA ASN A 284 -10.94 -3.93 -1.12
C ASN A 284 -12.46 -3.72 -1.09
N THR A 285 -13.21 -4.80 -1.30
CA THR A 285 -14.66 -4.86 -1.04
C THR A 285 -15.00 -5.74 0.17
N GLY A 286 -14.02 -6.47 0.70
CA GLY A 286 -14.13 -7.35 1.86
C GLY A 286 -13.82 -6.67 3.19
N THR A 287 -13.52 -7.47 4.21
CA THR A 287 -13.13 -7.00 5.55
C THR A 287 -11.63 -7.14 5.78
N ILE A 288 -11.01 -6.12 6.38
CA ILE A 288 -9.68 -6.20 6.99
C ILE A 288 -9.78 -5.70 8.44
N ARG A 289 -9.32 -6.52 9.39
CA ARG A 289 -9.11 -6.14 10.79
C ARG A 289 -7.62 -6.23 11.15
N ALA A 290 -7.00 -5.15 11.58
CA ALA A 290 -5.61 -5.12 12.06
C ALA A 290 -5.33 -3.83 12.83
N GLN A 291 -4.36 -3.81 13.75
CA GLN A 291 -3.91 -2.56 14.38
C GLN A 291 -3.21 -1.63 13.36
N GLU A 292 -2.61 -2.18 12.30
CA GLU A 292 -2.04 -1.42 11.19
C GLU A 292 -2.54 -2.00 9.86
N ILE A 293 -3.24 -1.18 9.07
CA ILE A 293 -3.75 -1.53 7.73
C ILE A 293 -3.11 -0.58 6.73
N ALA A 294 -2.39 -1.12 5.74
CA ALA A 294 -1.82 -0.32 4.65
C ALA A 294 -2.15 -0.94 3.29
N LEU A 295 -2.86 -0.18 2.46
CA LEU A 295 -3.11 -0.47 1.04
C LEU A 295 -2.29 0.56 0.25
N GLU A 296 -1.17 0.13 -0.32
CA GLU A 296 -0.14 1.01 -0.87
C GLU A 296 0.19 0.58 -2.31
N ALA A 297 -0.01 1.49 -3.27
CA ALA A 297 0.36 1.31 -4.67
C ALA A 297 1.40 2.36 -5.10
N ASP A 298 2.43 1.95 -5.84
CA ASP A 298 3.41 2.89 -6.40
C ASP A 298 2.81 3.75 -7.54
N SER A 299 1.78 3.25 -8.24
CA SER A 299 0.98 4.01 -9.22
C SER A 299 -0.40 3.35 -9.43
N GLY A 300 -1.33 4.06 -10.08
CA GLY A 300 -2.69 3.59 -10.35
C GLY A 300 -3.71 3.73 -9.21
N LEU A 301 -4.86 3.05 -9.37
CA LEU A 301 -6.03 3.14 -8.47
C LEU A 301 -5.97 2.16 -7.30
N VAL A 302 -6.19 2.69 -6.10
CA VAL A 302 -6.59 1.93 -4.90
C VAL A 302 -8.06 2.24 -4.56
N GLU A 303 -8.92 1.21 -4.59
CA GLU A 303 -10.36 1.32 -4.35
C GLU A 303 -10.78 0.57 -3.08
N VAL A 304 -11.59 1.21 -2.23
CA VAL A 304 -12.21 0.64 -1.03
C VAL A 304 -13.72 0.90 -1.12
N SER A 305 -14.52 -0.10 -1.45
CA SER A 305 -15.90 0.07 -1.96
C SER A 305 -16.89 -1.01 -1.51
N GLY A 306 -18.14 -0.95 -1.99
CA GLY A 306 -19.23 -1.79 -1.52
C GLY A 306 -19.53 -1.59 -0.02
N ASP A 307 -19.68 -2.68 0.71
CA ASP A 307 -19.85 -2.69 2.18
C ASP A 307 -18.51 -2.94 2.92
N SER A 308 -17.38 -2.56 2.29
CA SER A 308 -16.02 -2.75 2.82
C SER A 308 -15.81 -2.20 4.23
N VAL A 309 -15.09 -2.96 5.06
CA VAL A 309 -14.69 -2.57 6.41
C VAL A 309 -13.18 -2.68 6.59
N LEU A 310 -12.53 -1.56 6.88
CA LEU A 310 -11.16 -1.49 7.40
C LEU A 310 -11.24 -1.09 8.88
N ASP A 311 -11.06 -2.05 9.78
CA ASP A 311 -11.22 -1.89 11.23
C ASP A 311 -9.85 -1.98 11.93
N ALA A 312 -9.35 -0.82 12.35
CA ALA A 312 -8.17 -0.64 13.19
C ALA A 312 -8.55 -0.11 14.59
N SER A 313 -9.74 -0.48 15.08
CA SER A 313 -10.27 0.01 16.35
C SER A 313 -9.84 -0.83 17.55
N SER A 314 -9.47 -0.13 18.64
CA SER A 314 -8.96 -0.67 19.91
C SER A 314 -9.82 -0.12 21.04
N LEU A 315 -10.96 -0.79 21.28
CA LEU A 315 -12.09 -0.29 22.09
C LEU A 315 -12.08 -0.78 23.55
N GLU A 316 -11.22 -1.73 23.86
CA GLU A 316 -10.90 -2.23 25.20
C GLU A 316 -10.29 -1.16 26.13
N GLU A 317 -10.43 -1.35 27.45
CA GLU A 317 -9.99 -0.37 28.45
C GLU A 317 -8.48 -0.08 28.36
N GLY A 318 -8.14 1.16 27.97
CA GLY A 318 -6.76 1.61 27.73
C GLY A 318 -6.31 1.58 26.27
N GLY A 319 -7.11 1.01 25.36
CA GLY A 319 -6.81 0.89 23.93
C GLY A 319 -6.72 2.23 23.20
N VAL A 320 -5.88 2.29 22.16
CA VAL A 320 -5.69 3.48 21.30
C VAL A 320 -5.81 3.01 19.85
N GLY A 321 -6.55 3.78 19.05
CA GLY A 321 -6.81 3.44 17.65
C GLY A 321 -5.53 3.21 16.84
N GLY A 322 -5.61 2.30 15.87
CA GLY A 322 -4.52 1.91 15.00
C GLY A 322 -4.25 2.91 13.87
N SER A 323 -3.65 2.41 12.78
CA SER A 323 -3.46 3.20 11.56
C SER A 323 -4.11 2.52 10.36
N ILE A 324 -4.74 3.33 9.49
CA ILE A 324 -5.27 2.92 8.19
C ILE A 324 -4.67 3.84 7.13
N LYS A 325 -3.99 3.27 6.13
CA LYS A 325 -3.40 4.01 5.00
C LYS A 325 -3.92 3.45 3.69
N VAL A 326 -4.41 4.33 2.81
CA VAL A 326 -4.91 4.00 1.48
C VAL A 326 -4.25 4.97 0.49
N LEU A 327 -3.24 4.50 -0.25
CA LEU A 327 -2.27 5.32 -0.97
C LEU A 327 -2.01 4.78 -2.38
N GLY A 328 -1.95 5.67 -3.37
CA GLY A 328 -1.68 5.41 -4.80
C GLY A 328 -1.97 6.68 -5.61
N ASP A 329 -1.71 6.69 -6.92
CA ASP A 329 -1.98 7.86 -7.78
C ASP A 329 -3.46 8.29 -7.69
N TYR A 330 -4.36 7.33 -7.58
CA TYR A 330 -5.79 7.55 -7.51
C TYR A 330 -6.38 6.75 -6.35
N VAL A 331 -7.14 7.40 -5.47
CA VAL A 331 -7.72 6.74 -4.28
C VAL A 331 -9.22 6.98 -4.20
N ALA A 332 -9.99 5.89 -4.21
CA ALA A 332 -11.45 5.92 -4.08
C ALA A 332 -11.90 5.18 -2.82
N ILE A 333 -12.48 5.92 -1.88
CA ILE A 333 -13.30 5.36 -0.80
C ILE A 333 -14.76 5.56 -1.25
N ALA A 334 -15.45 4.48 -1.58
CA ALA A 334 -16.74 4.51 -2.30
C ALA A 334 -17.85 3.73 -1.58
N ASP A 335 -19.08 3.86 -2.10
CA ASP A 335 -20.29 3.24 -1.59
C ASP A 335 -20.45 3.41 -0.06
N ASN A 336 -20.56 2.33 0.70
CA ASN A 336 -20.79 2.33 2.14
C ASN A 336 -19.49 2.09 2.95
N ALA A 337 -18.32 2.19 2.32
CA ALA A 337 -17.05 1.82 2.92
C ALA A 337 -16.77 2.53 4.27
N SER A 338 -16.30 1.75 5.24
CA SER A 338 -16.03 2.20 6.61
C SER A 338 -14.56 1.99 6.99
N LEU A 339 -13.86 3.08 7.29
CA LEU A 339 -12.49 3.10 7.82
C LEU A 339 -12.57 3.58 9.27
N ASP A 340 -12.31 2.69 10.24
CA ASP A 340 -12.46 3.01 11.66
C ASP A 340 -11.18 2.70 12.47
N ALA A 341 -10.42 3.76 12.77
CA ALA A 341 -9.28 3.77 13.67
C ALA A 341 -9.62 4.43 15.02
N SER A 342 -10.84 4.23 15.53
CA SER A 342 -11.25 4.74 16.85
C SER A 342 -10.67 3.91 18.00
N GLY A 343 -10.36 4.54 19.14
CA GLY A 343 -9.87 3.84 20.33
C GLY A 343 -10.62 4.19 21.61
N HIS A 344 -10.33 3.51 22.71
CA HIS A 344 -10.90 3.78 24.02
C HIS A 344 -10.33 5.07 24.66
N SER A 345 -9.00 5.16 24.63
CA SER A 345 -8.15 6.14 25.32
C SER A 345 -7.41 7.09 24.38
N GLY A 346 -7.67 7.00 23.07
CA GLY A 346 -7.14 7.89 22.04
C GLY A 346 -7.62 7.44 20.66
N GLY A 347 -7.88 8.38 19.75
CA GLY A 347 -8.08 8.06 18.34
C GLY A 347 -6.76 7.73 17.64
N GLY A 348 -6.83 6.94 16.57
CA GLY A 348 -5.68 6.54 15.73
C GLY A 348 -5.43 7.47 14.54
N GLU A 349 -5.00 6.88 13.43
CA GLU A 349 -4.69 7.57 12.17
C GLU A 349 -5.46 6.96 10.99
N VAL A 350 -6.03 7.81 10.13
CA VAL A 350 -6.56 7.42 8.81
C VAL A 350 -5.97 8.35 7.75
N LEU A 351 -5.24 7.81 6.78
CA LEU A 351 -4.67 8.53 5.64
C LEU A 351 -5.28 8.01 4.33
N VAL A 352 -5.84 8.91 3.54
CA VAL A 352 -6.44 8.63 2.23
C VAL A 352 -5.81 9.56 1.21
N GLY A 353 -5.07 9.00 0.25
CA GLY A 353 -4.39 9.76 -0.80
C GLY A 353 -3.14 10.53 -0.37
N GLY A 354 -2.76 10.51 0.91
CA GLY A 354 -1.49 11.05 1.39
C GLY A 354 -1.45 11.32 2.91
N ASP A 355 -0.26 11.69 3.40
CA ASP A 355 -0.10 12.50 4.61
C ASP A 355 0.18 13.96 4.20
N ARG A 356 0.04 14.90 5.12
CA ARG A 356 0.14 16.36 4.89
C ARG A 356 1.37 16.74 4.05
N ALA A 357 1.16 17.18 2.80
CA ALA A 357 2.21 17.53 1.84
C ALA A 357 3.32 16.45 1.67
N GLY A 358 2.94 15.16 1.67
CA GLY A 358 3.88 14.05 1.48
C GLY A 358 4.83 13.82 2.66
N ALA A 359 4.39 14.13 3.88
CA ALA A 359 5.21 14.06 5.10
C ALA A 359 5.96 12.72 5.26
N ASP A 360 7.22 12.82 5.71
CA ASP A 360 8.18 11.72 5.89
C ASP A 360 8.38 10.79 4.67
N GLY A 361 7.99 11.23 3.47
CA GLY A 361 8.10 10.46 2.23
C GLY A 361 6.89 9.57 1.94
N THR A 362 5.75 9.83 2.58
CA THR A 362 4.46 9.18 2.27
C THR A 362 4.04 9.52 0.84
N PRO A 363 3.72 8.53 -0.03
CA PRO A 363 3.18 8.80 -1.37
C PRO A 363 1.93 9.68 -1.34
N THR A 364 1.80 10.55 -2.35
CA THR A 364 0.65 11.43 -2.56
C THR A 364 -0.10 11.03 -3.83
N SER A 365 -1.43 11.14 -3.80
CA SER A 365 -2.31 10.87 -4.94
C SER A 365 -2.39 12.08 -5.87
N GLU A 366 -2.54 11.85 -7.18
CA GLU A 366 -3.01 12.88 -8.11
C GLU A 366 -4.49 13.21 -7.87
N GLY A 367 -5.31 12.25 -7.46
CA GLY A 367 -6.73 12.48 -7.19
C GLY A 367 -7.33 11.56 -6.13
N THR A 368 -8.18 12.11 -5.27
CA THR A 368 -8.83 11.38 -4.17
C THR A 368 -10.34 11.63 -4.13
N TYR A 369 -11.12 10.55 -3.96
CA TYR A 369 -12.57 10.55 -3.87
C TYR A 369 -13.05 9.83 -2.60
N VAL A 370 -13.94 10.47 -1.83
CA VAL A 370 -14.55 9.92 -0.61
C VAL A 370 -16.07 10.10 -0.69
N GLY A 371 -16.79 9.04 -1.06
CA GLY A 371 -18.21 9.05 -1.44
C GLY A 371 -19.20 9.34 -0.30
N LYS A 372 -20.40 9.81 -0.68
CA LYS A 372 -21.45 10.36 0.22
C LYS A 372 -21.86 9.48 1.42
N ASN A 373 -21.80 8.15 1.26
CA ASN A 373 -22.26 7.18 2.27
C ASN A 373 -21.12 6.60 3.12
N THR A 374 -19.86 6.91 2.81
CA THR A 374 -18.68 6.36 3.48
C THR A 374 -18.44 7.00 4.87
N THR A 375 -17.72 6.32 5.75
CA THR A 375 -17.33 6.89 7.05
C THR A 375 -15.87 6.65 7.41
N LEU A 376 -15.15 7.72 7.75
CA LEU A 376 -13.75 7.71 8.18
C LEU A 376 -13.68 8.16 9.64
N ARG A 377 -13.10 7.37 10.55
CA ARG A 377 -13.08 7.69 11.99
C ARG A 377 -11.72 7.49 12.64
N ALA A 378 -11.42 8.41 13.55
CA ALA A 378 -10.35 8.32 14.54
C ALA A 378 -10.83 8.92 15.88
N ASP A 379 -11.96 8.43 16.40
CA ASP A 379 -12.52 8.93 17.66
C ASP A 379 -11.79 8.35 18.89
N ALA A 380 -11.58 9.15 19.93
CA ALA A 380 -11.47 8.64 21.29
C ALA A 380 -12.86 8.42 21.87
N THR A 381 -13.23 7.17 22.15
CA THR A 381 -14.59 6.77 22.52
C THR A 381 -14.92 6.97 24.00
N HIS A 382 -13.92 6.99 24.90
CA HIS A 382 -14.16 7.11 26.35
C HIS A 382 -13.36 8.25 27.02
N SER A 383 -12.02 8.14 27.10
CA SER A 383 -11.14 9.09 27.81
C SER A 383 -9.82 9.27 27.08
N GLY A 384 -9.77 10.21 26.14
CA GLY A 384 -8.62 10.44 25.27
C GLY A 384 -8.85 11.55 24.26
N ASP A 385 -7.79 11.97 23.59
CA ASP A 385 -7.87 12.98 22.51
C ASP A 385 -8.26 12.29 21.19
N GLY A 386 -9.00 12.99 20.34
CA GLY A 386 -9.28 12.54 18.98
C GLY A 386 -8.00 12.38 18.15
N GLY A 387 -8.03 11.45 17.19
CA GLY A 387 -6.87 11.11 16.36
C GLY A 387 -6.70 12.01 15.14
N LYS A 388 -6.11 11.47 14.07
CA LYS A 388 -5.82 12.16 12.80
C LYS A 388 -6.62 11.52 11.66
N VAL A 389 -7.31 12.31 10.83
CA VAL A 389 -7.79 11.86 9.52
C VAL A 389 -7.33 12.83 8.44
N ILE A 390 -6.74 12.33 7.35
CA ILE A 390 -6.31 13.15 6.22
C ILE A 390 -6.90 12.58 4.92
N VAL A 391 -7.44 13.46 4.10
CA VAL A 391 -7.87 13.20 2.73
C VAL A 391 -7.09 14.18 1.83
N TRP A 392 -6.11 13.69 1.08
CA TRP A 392 -5.12 14.52 0.38
C TRP A 392 -5.01 14.13 -1.10
N SER A 393 -4.85 15.12 -1.98
CA SER A 393 -4.29 14.91 -3.32
C SER A 393 -3.52 16.14 -3.81
N ASP A 394 -2.58 15.90 -4.71
CA ASP A 394 -1.77 16.91 -5.37
C ASP A 394 -2.52 17.62 -6.53
N LYS A 395 -3.76 17.19 -6.83
CA LYS A 395 -4.67 17.89 -7.75
C LYS A 395 -6.10 17.98 -7.20
N THR A 396 -6.91 16.94 -7.39
CA THR A 396 -8.37 17.00 -7.18
C THR A 396 -8.84 16.10 -6.03
N THR A 397 -9.35 16.72 -4.96
CA THR A 397 -9.95 16.03 -3.81
C THR A 397 -11.46 16.29 -3.73
N ARG A 398 -12.25 15.21 -3.76
CA ARG A 398 -13.71 15.21 -3.62
C ARG A 398 -14.11 14.47 -2.35
N SER A 399 -14.50 15.19 -1.29
CA SER A 399 -14.77 14.63 0.04
C SER A 399 -16.20 14.87 0.51
N TYR A 400 -17.05 13.86 0.32
CA TYR A 400 -18.49 13.90 0.63
C TYR A 400 -18.88 13.02 1.82
N GLY A 401 -18.05 12.02 2.17
CA GLY A 401 -18.27 11.09 3.28
C GLY A 401 -18.28 11.74 4.67
N ALA A 402 -18.59 10.95 5.70
CA ALA A 402 -18.64 11.41 7.08
C ALA A 402 -17.32 11.17 7.82
N ILE A 403 -16.62 12.25 8.18
CA ILE A 403 -15.32 12.21 8.87
C ILE A 403 -15.47 12.60 10.36
N SER A 404 -14.87 11.84 11.28
CA SER A 404 -14.83 12.22 12.70
C SER A 404 -13.52 11.86 13.44
N ALA A 405 -12.97 12.82 14.17
CA ALA A 405 -11.87 12.65 15.11
C ALA A 405 -12.22 13.34 16.44
N ARG A 406 -13.19 12.78 17.17
CA ARG A 406 -13.76 13.40 18.40
C ARG A 406 -13.01 12.97 19.65
N GLY A 407 -12.94 13.88 20.62
CA GLY A 407 -12.43 13.58 21.95
C GLY A 407 -13.34 12.68 22.78
N GLY A 408 -12.80 12.13 23.86
CA GLY A 408 -13.50 11.25 24.79
C GLY A 408 -14.74 11.88 25.43
N VAL A 409 -15.72 11.04 25.75
CA VAL A 409 -16.97 11.47 26.41
C VAL A 409 -16.80 11.80 27.89
N LEU A 410 -15.67 11.43 28.51
CA LEU A 410 -15.31 11.82 29.88
C LEU A 410 -14.16 12.84 29.93
N SER A 411 -13.23 12.78 28.97
CA SER A 411 -12.06 13.66 28.91
C SER A 411 -11.38 13.61 27.55
N GLY A 412 -10.73 14.70 27.16
CA GLY A 412 -9.81 14.79 26.03
C GLY A 412 -10.29 15.71 24.90
N ASN A 413 -9.30 16.22 24.16
CA ASN A 413 -9.47 17.20 23.10
C ASN A 413 -10.10 16.59 21.84
N GLY A 414 -10.66 17.44 20.97
CA GLY A 414 -10.89 17.05 19.57
C GLY A 414 -9.58 16.82 18.84
N GLY A 415 -9.60 15.94 17.84
CA GLY A 415 -8.45 15.60 16.99
C GLY A 415 -8.31 16.49 15.77
N PHE A 416 -7.59 16.01 14.77
CA PHE A 416 -7.27 16.74 13.55
C PHE A 416 -7.93 16.09 12.33
N VAL A 417 -8.54 16.90 11.48
CA VAL A 417 -9.00 16.49 10.15
C VAL A 417 -8.43 17.44 9.09
N GLU A 418 -7.87 16.89 8.03
CA GLU A 418 -7.41 17.64 6.87
C GLU A 418 -8.06 17.12 5.59
N THR A 419 -8.50 18.05 4.74
CA THR A 419 -9.10 17.78 3.43
C THR A 419 -8.49 18.76 2.44
N SER A 420 -7.58 18.28 1.60
CA SER A 420 -6.66 19.11 0.80
C SER A 420 -6.59 18.61 -0.64
N GLY A 421 -6.49 19.53 -1.60
CA GLY A 421 -6.51 19.25 -3.04
C GLY A 421 -5.86 20.39 -3.80
N LEU A 422 -4.58 20.24 -4.16
CA LEU A 422 -3.72 21.38 -4.54
C LEU A 422 -4.05 22.05 -5.89
N GLU A 423 -4.97 21.49 -6.69
CA GLU A 423 -5.60 22.16 -7.83
C GLU A 423 -7.09 22.45 -7.58
N THR A 424 -7.83 21.50 -6.99
CA THR A 424 -9.29 21.60 -6.77
C THR A 424 -9.76 20.79 -5.56
N LEU A 425 -10.64 21.38 -4.77
CA LEU A 425 -11.18 20.81 -3.54
C LEU A 425 -12.70 21.00 -3.48
N ASP A 426 -13.44 19.90 -3.39
CA ASP A 426 -14.90 19.89 -3.29
C ASP A 426 -15.31 19.11 -2.02
N VAL A 427 -15.92 19.81 -1.06
CA VAL A 427 -16.25 19.26 0.26
C VAL A 427 -17.67 19.64 0.67
N THR A 428 -18.56 18.66 0.65
CA THR A 428 -19.99 18.85 0.95
C THR A 428 -20.36 18.53 2.41
N ASN A 429 -19.41 18.02 3.21
CA ASN A 429 -19.65 17.58 4.58
C ASN A 429 -18.62 18.15 5.57
N SER A 430 -19.07 18.51 6.77
CA SER A 430 -18.22 19.13 7.81
C SER A 430 -17.76 18.08 8.83
N PRO A 431 -16.45 17.94 9.10
CA PRO A 431 -15.95 16.91 10.01
C PRO A 431 -16.33 17.16 11.46
N LEU A 432 -16.39 16.08 12.26
CA LEU A 432 -16.62 16.15 13.70
C LEU A 432 -15.29 16.07 14.47
N VAL A 433 -14.71 17.22 14.77
CA VAL A 433 -13.41 17.37 15.46
C VAL A 433 -13.54 17.99 16.86
N HIS A 434 -14.61 17.67 17.61
CA HIS A 434 -14.90 18.30 18.90
C HIS A 434 -14.57 17.42 20.11
N ALA A 435 -14.20 18.05 21.23
CA ALA A 435 -14.22 17.41 22.55
C ALA A 435 -15.67 17.12 22.98
N ARG A 436 -15.91 15.98 23.62
CA ARG A 436 -17.26 15.54 24.03
C ARG A 436 -17.53 15.59 25.53
N SER A 437 -16.48 15.77 26.34
CA SER A 437 -16.55 15.73 27.81
C SER A 437 -17.32 16.89 28.46
N GLY A 438 -17.32 18.07 27.83
CA GLY A 438 -17.77 19.32 28.45
C GLY A 438 -16.85 19.84 29.58
N ASN A 439 -15.66 19.29 29.76
CA ASN A 439 -14.68 19.82 30.70
C ASN A 439 -14.10 21.15 30.18
N ALA A 440 -14.07 22.19 31.01
CA ALA A 440 -13.53 23.51 30.64
C ALA A 440 -11.99 23.57 30.42
N VAL A 441 -11.32 22.42 30.33
CA VAL A 441 -9.90 22.28 29.96
C VAL A 441 -9.71 21.58 28.62
N ASP A 442 -10.70 20.80 28.18
CA ASP A 442 -10.63 20.07 26.91
C ASP A 442 -11.05 21.02 25.78
N ARG A 443 -10.27 21.08 24.70
CA ARG A 443 -10.50 21.97 23.56
C ARG A 443 -11.12 21.20 22.39
N GLY A 444 -11.86 21.89 21.52
CA GLY A 444 -12.08 21.35 20.18
C GLY A 444 -10.77 21.27 19.42
N GLY A 445 -10.74 20.34 18.47
CA GLY A 445 -9.62 20.13 17.56
C GLY A 445 -9.70 21.07 16.36
N GLU A 446 -9.23 20.60 15.21
CA GLU A 446 -9.04 21.44 14.02
C GLU A 446 -9.48 20.74 12.73
N TRP A 447 -10.08 21.52 11.83
CA TRP A 447 -10.29 21.17 10.43
C TRP A 447 -9.39 22.06 9.56
N LEU A 448 -8.52 21.45 8.76
CA LEU A 448 -7.66 22.12 7.79
C LEU A 448 -8.19 21.89 6.35
N LEU A 449 -8.20 22.97 5.56
CA LEU A 449 -8.52 23.02 4.14
C LEU A 449 -7.32 23.65 3.40
N ASP A 450 -6.74 22.95 2.42
CA ASP A 450 -5.62 23.45 1.58
C ASP A 450 -5.90 23.20 0.07
N PRO A 451 -6.61 24.14 -0.59
CA PRO A 451 -6.75 24.19 -2.04
C PRO A 451 -5.93 25.30 -2.71
N PHE A 452 -5.93 25.31 -4.05
CA PHE A 452 -5.27 26.34 -4.85
C PHE A 452 -5.83 27.77 -4.67
N ASN A 453 -7.14 27.92 -4.83
CA ASN A 453 -7.96 29.12 -4.66
C ASN A 453 -9.26 28.68 -3.99
N ILE A 454 -9.87 29.52 -3.14
CA ILE A 454 -11.13 29.17 -2.47
C ILE A 454 -12.11 30.33 -2.24
N ASP A 455 -13.36 30.11 -2.65
CA ASP A 455 -14.48 31.00 -2.42
C ASP A 455 -15.42 30.43 -1.36
N ILE A 456 -15.56 31.17 -0.27
CA ILE A 456 -16.41 30.84 0.87
C ILE A 456 -17.81 31.40 0.58
N VAL A 457 -18.62 30.55 -0.04
CA VAL A 457 -19.91 30.89 -0.68
C VAL A 457 -21.11 30.66 0.24
N MET A 458 -22.27 31.16 -0.21
CA MET A 458 -23.53 30.96 0.49
C MET A 458 -24.05 29.57 0.18
N GLY A 459 -23.94 28.65 1.15
CA GLY A 459 -24.47 27.30 1.01
C GLY A 459 -25.93 27.31 0.58
N CYS A 460 -26.24 26.62 -0.51
CA CYS A 460 -27.52 26.77 -1.17
C CYS A 460 -28.60 25.98 -0.45
N ALA A 461 -29.82 26.54 -0.38
CA ALA A 461 -30.95 25.92 0.29
C ALA A 461 -31.59 24.79 -0.56
N VAL A 462 -30.81 23.74 -0.86
CA VAL A 462 -31.20 22.51 -1.54
C VAL A 462 -31.65 22.70 -3.02
N ASP A 463 -31.19 23.76 -3.69
CA ASP A 463 -31.75 24.22 -4.98
C ASP A 463 -30.68 24.86 -5.93
N CYS A 464 -29.41 24.44 -5.81
CA CYS A 464 -28.31 24.92 -6.69
C CYS A 464 -27.34 23.83 -7.16
N LEU A 465 -27.31 22.66 -6.53
CA LEU A 465 -26.98 21.44 -7.27
C LEU A 465 -28.15 21.23 -8.23
N GLY A 466 -27.90 21.29 -9.54
CA GLY A 466 -28.90 20.87 -10.52
C GLY A 466 -29.19 19.38 -10.40
N ASP A 467 -30.28 18.91 -11.02
CA ASP A 467 -30.68 17.50 -11.07
C ASP A 467 -29.75 16.61 -11.94
N GLU A 468 -28.43 16.90 -11.96
CA GLU A 468 -27.41 16.16 -12.73
C GLU A 468 -26.66 15.10 -11.88
N LEU A 469 -26.97 15.03 -10.57
CA LEU A 469 -26.72 13.84 -9.73
C LEU A 469 -28.05 13.11 -9.41
N GLU A 470 -28.94 12.99 -10.39
CA GLU A 470 -30.04 12.01 -10.32
C GLU A 470 -29.45 10.58 -10.20
N GLU A 471 -29.95 9.87 -9.19
CA GLU A 471 -29.59 8.51 -8.76
C GLU A 471 -29.32 7.49 -9.89
N ASP A 472 -28.04 7.16 -10.14
CA ASP A 472 -27.66 5.79 -10.49
C ASP A 472 -27.13 5.08 -9.23
N GLU A 473 -28.08 4.59 -8.42
CA GLU A 473 -27.81 3.90 -7.16
C GLU A 473 -27.21 2.50 -7.41
N GLY A 474 -25.91 2.46 -7.73
CA GLY A 474 -25.19 1.19 -7.86
C GLY A 474 -23.76 1.19 -8.43
N SER A 475 -23.18 2.33 -8.85
CA SER A 475 -21.77 2.37 -9.28
C SER A 475 -21.09 3.69 -8.96
N TYR A 476 -19.92 3.61 -8.34
CA TYR A 476 -18.87 4.62 -8.46
C TYR A 476 -18.40 4.68 -9.93
N ASP A 477 -18.16 5.90 -10.43
CA ASP A 477 -17.60 6.16 -11.76
C ASP A 477 -16.19 6.76 -11.60
N PRO A 478 -15.12 6.05 -12.05
CA PRO A 478 -13.76 6.58 -12.01
C PRO A 478 -13.53 7.86 -12.83
N ALA A 479 -14.46 8.26 -13.73
CA ALA A 479 -14.42 9.56 -14.38
C ALA A 479 -14.51 10.74 -13.37
N LEU A 480 -14.96 10.49 -12.14
CA LEU A 480 -14.97 11.46 -11.04
C LEU A 480 -13.58 11.92 -10.57
N PHE A 481 -12.48 11.27 -11.00
CA PHE A 481 -11.13 11.83 -10.84
C PHE A 481 -10.78 12.82 -11.96
N PHE A 482 -11.16 12.52 -13.20
CA PHE A 482 -10.71 13.24 -14.40
C PHE A 482 -11.63 14.38 -14.81
N SER A 483 -12.85 14.45 -14.28
CA SER A 483 -13.73 15.62 -14.44
C SER A 483 -13.20 16.79 -13.59
N GLY A 484 -12.30 17.59 -14.17
CA GLY A 484 -11.83 18.86 -13.59
C GLY A 484 -12.90 19.96 -13.53
N THR A 485 -14.15 19.66 -13.90
CA THR A 485 -15.28 20.60 -13.82
C THR A 485 -16.14 20.27 -12.60
N VAL A 486 -15.90 20.96 -11.49
CA VAL A 486 -16.96 21.20 -10.49
C VAL A 486 -18.01 22.11 -11.15
N THR A 487 -19.29 21.80 -11.00
CA THR A 487 -20.35 22.38 -11.85
C THR A 487 -20.73 23.81 -11.43
N SER A 488 -20.01 24.79 -11.99
CA SER A 488 -20.37 26.22 -12.01
C SER A 488 -20.20 26.74 -13.44
N ASP A 489 -21.14 27.57 -13.93
CA ASP A 489 -21.31 27.91 -15.36
C ASP A 489 -20.35 29.05 -15.83
N ASN A 490 -19.09 29.02 -15.36
CA ASN A 490 -18.08 30.08 -15.54
C ASN A 490 -16.68 29.47 -15.78
N ASP A 491 -15.79 30.18 -16.50
CA ASP A 491 -14.40 29.76 -16.78
C ASP A 491 -13.44 29.90 -15.57
N GLU A 492 -13.93 29.81 -14.33
CA GLU A 492 -13.16 30.00 -13.08
C GLU A 492 -12.89 28.63 -12.42
N THR A 493 -11.63 28.33 -12.07
CA THR A 493 -11.22 27.03 -11.49
C THR A 493 -11.12 27.03 -9.96
N ASP A 494 -11.80 27.97 -9.30
CA ASP A 494 -11.70 28.17 -7.86
C ASP A 494 -12.54 27.14 -7.09
N SER A 495 -12.03 26.68 -5.95
CA SER A 495 -12.75 25.74 -5.08
C SER A 495 -13.86 26.46 -4.32
N GLU A 496 -15.07 25.90 -4.24
CA GLU A 496 -16.16 26.49 -3.45
C GLU A 496 -16.34 25.75 -2.11
N ILE A 497 -16.53 26.48 -1.01
CA ILE A 497 -16.92 25.91 0.29
C ILE A 497 -18.12 26.65 0.88
N GLU A 498 -19.14 25.91 1.33
CA GLU A 498 -20.25 26.56 2.02
C GLU A 498 -19.81 27.15 3.35
N VAL A 499 -20.09 28.45 3.58
CA VAL A 499 -19.95 29.08 4.90
C VAL A 499 -20.73 28.34 6.00
N GLY A 500 -21.76 27.59 5.62
CA GLY A 500 -22.53 26.70 6.50
C GLY A 500 -21.73 25.54 7.08
N LEU A 501 -20.75 24.98 6.36
CA LEU A 501 -19.91 23.88 6.84
C LEU A 501 -18.87 24.38 7.84
N ILE A 502 -18.17 25.46 7.51
CA ILE A 502 -17.25 26.17 8.43
C ILE A 502 -17.97 26.52 9.74
N LYS A 503 -19.20 27.03 9.63
CA LYS A 503 -20.06 27.39 10.78
C LYS A 503 -20.49 26.18 11.63
N LYS A 504 -20.61 24.97 11.07
CA LYS A 504 -20.89 23.75 11.85
C LYS A 504 -19.71 23.42 12.78
N VAL A 505 -18.48 23.50 12.28
CA VAL A 505 -17.25 23.19 13.06
C VAL A 505 -16.94 24.28 14.10
N LEU A 506 -16.95 25.56 13.72
CA LEU A 506 -16.68 26.65 14.68
C LEU A 506 -17.67 26.65 15.86
N ARG A 507 -18.95 26.29 15.62
CA ARG A 507 -19.98 26.19 16.68
C ARG A 507 -19.71 25.09 17.72
N THR A 508 -18.79 24.15 17.48
CA THR A 508 -18.40 23.13 18.47
C THR A 508 -17.20 23.53 19.33
N GLY A 509 -16.71 24.77 19.22
CA GLY A 509 -15.49 25.20 19.92
C GLY A 509 -14.23 24.56 19.33
N SER A 510 -14.28 24.23 18.03
CA SER A 510 -13.20 23.62 17.24
C SER A 510 -12.75 24.62 16.17
N ASN A 511 -11.47 24.58 15.81
CA ASN A 511 -10.88 25.53 14.88
C ASN A 511 -11.14 25.13 13.43
N VAL A 512 -11.12 26.13 12.53
CA VAL A 512 -11.04 25.92 11.09
C VAL A 512 -9.88 26.75 10.55
N THR A 513 -8.96 26.09 9.85
CA THR A 513 -7.85 26.73 9.15
C THR A 513 -8.04 26.50 7.65
N ILE A 514 -8.09 27.59 6.89
CA ILE A 514 -8.11 27.56 5.43
C ILE A 514 -6.82 28.19 4.97
N THR A 515 -6.00 27.44 4.26
CA THR A 515 -4.75 27.90 3.66
C THR A 515 -4.80 27.74 2.15
N THR A 516 -3.97 28.49 1.43
CA THR A 516 -3.63 28.27 0.01
C THR A 516 -2.11 28.21 -0.17
N GLU A 517 -1.36 27.98 0.91
CA GLU A 517 0.10 27.94 0.94
C GLU A 517 0.67 26.66 0.28
N GLY A 518 -0.14 25.62 0.07
CA GLY A 518 0.22 24.43 -0.72
C GLY A 518 0.23 24.68 -2.24
N ALA A 519 -0.37 25.78 -2.71
CA ALA A 519 -0.46 26.11 -4.12
C ALA A 519 0.93 26.35 -4.76
N GLY A 520 1.16 25.73 -5.92
CA GLY A 520 2.40 25.90 -6.68
C GLY A 520 2.63 27.35 -7.11
N SER A 521 3.83 27.88 -6.84
CA SER A 521 4.17 29.31 -7.00
C SER A 521 4.45 29.75 -8.45
N ASP A 522 3.58 29.40 -9.40
CA ASP A 522 3.65 29.92 -10.77
C ASP A 522 3.23 31.41 -10.82
N GLU A 523 3.81 32.20 -11.72
CA GLU A 523 3.65 33.66 -11.72
C GLU A 523 2.33 34.11 -12.37
N GLY A 524 1.29 34.37 -11.57
CA GLY A 524 0.03 34.99 -12.00
C GLY A 524 -0.64 35.84 -10.90
N ASP A 525 -1.31 36.93 -11.28
CA ASP A 525 -1.86 37.93 -10.32
C ASP A 525 -3.06 37.39 -9.48
N ASP A 526 -3.76 36.37 -9.96
CA ASP A 526 -5.06 35.88 -9.42
C ASP A 526 -5.00 34.51 -8.71
N LEU A 527 -3.79 33.98 -8.46
CA LEU A 527 -3.54 32.66 -7.86
C LEU A 527 -3.40 32.76 -6.32
N GLY A 528 -3.65 31.69 -5.55
CA GLY A 528 -3.45 31.65 -4.10
C GLY A 528 -4.43 32.49 -3.26
N ASN A 529 -5.63 32.79 -3.77
CA ASN A 529 -6.61 33.70 -3.17
C ASN A 529 -7.66 33.01 -2.29
N ILE A 530 -8.13 33.72 -1.26
CA ILE A 530 -9.28 33.35 -0.42
C ILE A 530 -10.33 34.47 -0.50
N LYS A 531 -11.53 34.20 -1.03
CA LYS A 531 -12.65 35.17 -1.07
C LYS A 531 -13.78 34.76 -0.12
N PHE A 532 -14.30 35.71 0.66
CA PHE A 532 -15.35 35.49 1.66
C PHE A 532 -16.64 36.18 1.23
N LEU A 533 -17.50 35.42 0.53
CA LEU A 533 -18.64 35.93 -0.24
C LEU A 533 -20.00 35.77 0.48
N ALA A 534 -20.04 35.11 1.64
CA ALA A 534 -21.27 34.85 2.39
C ALA A 534 -21.22 35.21 3.88
N ASP A 535 -22.37 35.57 4.45
CA ASP A 535 -22.50 36.12 5.82
C ASP A 535 -22.29 35.04 6.91
N LEU A 536 -21.13 35.06 7.60
CA LEU A 536 -20.85 34.19 8.75
C LEU A 536 -21.38 34.81 10.05
N LEU A 537 -22.64 34.50 10.39
CA LEU A 537 -23.38 35.07 11.52
C LEU A 537 -23.54 34.08 12.69
N PHE A 538 -23.01 34.40 13.86
CA PHE A 538 -23.28 33.65 15.10
C PHE A 538 -24.29 34.41 15.96
N ASP A 539 -25.48 33.86 16.12
CA ASP A 539 -26.58 34.38 16.94
C ASP A 539 -26.95 33.35 18.04
N ASP A 540 -27.63 33.81 19.10
CA ASP A 540 -28.05 33.03 20.29
C ASP A 540 -29.14 31.95 20.01
N ASP A 541 -29.19 31.38 18.80
CA ASP A 541 -30.17 30.36 18.35
C ASP A 541 -30.05 29.00 19.07
N GLY A 542 -29.12 28.90 20.00
CA GLY A 542 -28.90 27.78 20.90
C GLY A 542 -27.81 28.15 21.90
N ALA A 543 -27.87 27.60 23.10
CA ALA A 543 -26.81 27.77 24.09
C ALA A 543 -25.55 27.03 23.61
N LEU A 544 -24.70 27.74 22.86
CA LEU A 544 -23.30 27.35 22.70
C LEU A 544 -22.71 27.25 24.11
N PRO A 545 -21.99 26.16 24.46
CA PRO A 545 -21.24 26.13 25.71
C PRO A 545 -20.21 27.26 25.71
N SER A 546 -19.62 27.59 26.85
CA SER A 546 -18.59 28.64 26.94
C SER A 546 -17.33 28.23 26.16
N THR A 547 -17.33 28.52 24.86
CA THR A 547 -16.39 27.99 23.88
C THR A 547 -15.62 29.08 23.16
N GLU A 548 -14.46 28.69 22.67
CA GLU A 548 -13.52 29.51 21.95
C GLU A 548 -13.14 28.72 20.69
N ALA A 549 -13.25 29.35 19.52
CA ALA A 549 -12.87 28.77 18.25
C ALA A 549 -12.11 29.81 17.43
N SER A 550 -11.11 29.37 16.67
CA SER A 550 -10.38 30.20 15.71
C SER A 550 -10.81 29.89 14.28
N LEU A 551 -11.04 30.95 13.49
CA LEU A 551 -11.01 30.87 12.04
C LEU A 551 -9.69 31.48 11.55
N THR A 552 -8.80 30.63 11.05
CA THR A 552 -7.52 31.02 10.46
C THR A 552 -7.68 31.07 8.94
N LEU A 553 -7.23 32.14 8.29
CA LEU A 553 -7.15 32.24 6.83
C LEU A 553 -5.70 32.58 6.45
N LEU A 554 -5.03 31.71 5.69
CA LEU A 554 -3.62 31.84 5.29
C LEU A 554 -3.52 31.83 3.76
N ALA A 555 -3.70 33.00 3.13
CA ALA A 555 -3.61 33.11 1.67
C ALA A 555 -2.16 33.31 1.23
N ALA A 556 -1.71 32.54 0.23
CA ALA A 556 -0.49 32.85 -0.52
C ALA A 556 -0.59 34.20 -1.28
N ASN A 557 -1.80 34.65 -1.59
CA ASN A 557 -2.07 35.96 -2.21
C ASN A 557 -3.04 36.79 -1.35
N ASN A 558 -4.25 37.11 -1.83
CA ASN A 558 -5.18 38.01 -1.13
C ASN A 558 -6.21 37.27 -0.28
N ILE A 559 -6.66 37.96 0.77
CA ILE A 559 -7.90 37.65 1.50
C ILE A 559 -8.90 38.78 1.24
N THR A 560 -9.99 38.46 0.53
CA THR A 560 -11.06 39.41 0.20
C THR A 560 -12.29 39.11 1.04
N ILE A 561 -12.79 40.07 1.81
CA ILE A 561 -13.97 39.90 2.68
C ILE A 561 -15.10 40.84 2.21
N ASP A 562 -15.98 40.33 1.35
CA ASP A 562 -17.12 41.08 0.80
C ASP A 562 -18.44 40.83 1.54
N ALA A 563 -18.49 39.80 2.39
CA ALA A 563 -19.61 39.50 3.27
C ALA A 563 -19.28 39.67 4.75
N ALA A 564 -20.30 39.69 5.61
CA ALA A 564 -20.15 40.12 6.99
C ALA A 564 -20.00 38.96 7.98
N ILE A 565 -18.78 38.82 8.49
CA ILE A 565 -18.48 38.01 9.68
C ILE A 565 -18.99 38.76 10.93
N LYS A 566 -19.92 38.17 11.69
CA LYS A 566 -20.49 38.76 12.91
C LYS A 566 -20.67 37.72 14.00
N ASN A 567 -20.29 38.06 15.23
CA ASN A 567 -20.65 37.31 16.42
C ASN A 567 -21.53 38.18 17.33
N ASN A 568 -22.80 37.80 17.46
CA ASN A 568 -23.80 38.40 18.33
C ASN A 568 -24.05 37.56 19.59
N ALA A 569 -23.50 36.33 19.67
CA ALA A 569 -23.80 35.39 20.74
C ALA A 569 -23.11 35.75 22.07
N THR A 570 -23.76 35.49 23.21
CA THR A 570 -23.28 35.98 24.52
C THR A 570 -22.12 35.18 25.11
N ASP A 571 -22.04 33.89 24.83
CA ASP A 571 -21.15 32.94 25.52
C ASP A 571 -20.16 32.22 24.58
N PHE A 572 -19.96 32.74 23.36
CA PHE A 572 -19.04 32.19 22.35
C PHE A 572 -17.98 33.21 21.94
N THR A 573 -16.70 32.79 21.92
CA THR A 573 -15.58 33.59 21.42
C THR A 573 -15.14 33.07 20.05
N LEU A 574 -15.18 33.94 19.04
CA LEU A 574 -14.58 33.71 17.73
C LEU A 574 -13.29 34.52 17.62
N ASN A 575 -12.15 33.83 17.55
CA ASN A 575 -10.86 34.41 17.18
C ASN A 575 -10.73 34.41 15.65
N LEU A 576 -10.11 35.44 15.07
CA LEU A 576 -9.83 35.56 13.64
C LEU A 576 -8.33 35.84 13.45
N ASP A 577 -7.63 35.03 12.65
CA ASP A 577 -6.21 35.23 12.29
C ASP A 577 -6.07 35.12 10.77
N PHE A 578 -6.06 36.27 10.10
CA PHE A 578 -6.09 36.38 8.64
C PHE A 578 -4.77 36.93 8.14
N ARG A 579 -4.05 36.15 7.32
CA ARG A 579 -2.72 36.46 6.80
C ARG A 579 -2.71 36.28 5.28
N ALA A 580 -2.33 37.35 4.58
CA ALA A 580 -2.22 37.39 3.11
C ALA A 580 -0.74 37.50 2.75
N ASN A 581 -0.30 36.87 1.65
CA ASN A 581 1.12 36.65 1.31
C ASN A 581 1.82 35.79 2.39
N ALA A 582 1.16 34.72 2.86
CA ALA A 582 1.63 33.87 3.96
C ALA A 582 2.82 32.96 3.57
N ASP A 583 2.93 32.62 2.29
CA ASP A 583 4.06 31.92 1.64
C ASP A 583 5.38 32.73 1.71
N GLN A 584 5.28 34.07 1.69
CA GLN A 584 6.43 34.95 1.62
C GLN A 584 7.16 34.97 2.97
N PRO A 585 8.44 34.56 3.04
CA PRO A 585 9.21 34.74 4.28
C PRO A 585 9.32 36.23 4.62
N GLU A 586 9.09 36.58 5.89
CA GLU A 586 9.16 37.97 6.36
C GLU A 586 10.46 38.64 5.89
N LYS A 587 10.32 39.65 5.02
CA LYS A 587 11.46 40.48 4.60
C LYS A 587 11.85 41.38 5.78
N ASP A 588 12.84 40.92 6.56
CA ASP A 588 13.48 41.62 7.68
C ASP A 588 13.54 43.14 7.45
N ALA A 589 12.74 43.88 8.22
CA ALA A 589 12.42 45.28 7.93
C ALA A 589 13.48 46.30 8.40
N ASP A 590 14.77 45.97 8.36
CA ASP A 590 15.86 46.95 8.60
C ASP A 590 17.23 46.60 7.94
N ASP A 591 17.42 47.05 6.69
CA ASP A 591 18.74 47.52 6.20
C ASP A 591 18.53 48.61 5.12
N GLY A 592 17.98 49.77 5.52
CA GLY A 592 17.33 50.68 4.56
C GLY A 592 17.40 52.20 4.80
N ALA A 593 18.02 52.70 5.87
CA ALA A 593 18.02 54.15 6.18
C ALA A 593 19.41 54.76 6.42
N ARG A 594 19.68 55.90 5.76
CA ARG A 594 20.85 56.78 5.93
C ARG A 594 20.44 58.16 6.44
#